data_AF-A0A954ZQE6-F1
#
_entry.id   AF-A0A954ZQE6-F1
#
_cell.length_a   1.000
_cell.length_b   1.000
_cell.length_c   1.000
_cell.angle_alpha   90.00
_cell.angle_beta   90.00
_cell.angle_gamma   90.00
#
_symmetry.space_group_name_H-M   'P 1'
#
loop_
_entity.id
_entity.type
_entity.pdbx_description
1 polymer ?
#
loop_
_entity_poly.entity_id
_entity_poly.type
_entity_poly.pdbx_seq_one_letter_code
_entity_poly.pdbx_strand_id
1 'polypeptide(L)'
;NVGDNVGDVAGMGADLYESYYGSILATIALGAAAAFAMSLDTAEQTTKLAFALAVAPLALAGVGIFCSIAGIFTVKAEENASFAKLLKGLHKGVYVASFLVAIAAFIVLWALFGRDESTKAALGAIGTSWWKLGLSILTGLLAGNIIAYATEYYTSYEHRPTQRIAEQALTGPATVIIAGIAEGMKSTWASLLVVVIAIIAAFAFAGGSESFLMGLYGVGIAAVGMLSTLGITLATDAYGPIADNAGGNAEMTG
;
A
#
# COMPACT_ATOMS: atom_id res chain seq x y z
N ASN A 1 0.49 28.01 -4.03
CA ASN A 1 0.34 28.22 -2.58
C ASN A 1 -0.99 27.78 -1.99
N VAL A 2 -2.10 28.53 -2.17
CA VAL A 2 -3.41 28.11 -1.59
C VAL A 2 -3.92 26.82 -2.25
N GLY A 3 -3.76 26.70 -3.58
CA GLY A 3 -4.12 25.50 -4.34
C GLY A 3 -3.43 24.23 -3.82
N ASP A 4 -2.12 24.30 -3.56
CA ASP A 4 -1.30 23.17 -3.11
C ASP A 4 -1.76 22.65 -1.74
N ASN A 5 -2.21 23.55 -0.85
CA ASN A 5 -2.77 23.15 0.43
C ASN A 5 -4.17 22.50 0.29
N VAL A 6 -5.01 23.02 -0.60
CA VAL A 6 -6.39 22.53 -0.77
C VAL A 6 -6.43 21.23 -1.57
N GLY A 7 -5.70 21.17 -2.68
CA GLY A 7 -5.63 19.99 -3.55
C GLY A 7 -4.68 18.94 -2.98
N ASP A 8 -3.41 19.29 -2.87
CA ASP A 8 -2.34 18.30 -2.68
C ASP A 8 -2.14 17.90 -1.21
N VAL A 9 -2.72 18.63 -0.25
CA VAL A 9 -2.74 18.22 1.17
C VAL A 9 -4.13 17.75 1.57
N ALA A 10 -5.14 18.61 1.52
CA ALA A 10 -6.48 18.25 2.01
C ALA A 10 -7.18 17.22 1.11
N GLY A 11 -7.14 17.41 -0.22
CA GLY A 11 -7.74 16.50 -1.18
C GLY A 11 -7.07 15.12 -1.17
N MET A 12 -5.75 15.08 -1.30
CA MET A 12 -4.96 13.85 -1.24
C MET A 12 -5.14 13.10 0.09
N GLY A 13 -5.13 13.82 1.22
CA GLY A 13 -5.34 13.20 2.53
C GLY A 13 -6.73 12.57 2.67
N ALA A 14 -7.77 13.20 2.11
CA ALA A 14 -9.12 12.66 2.11
C ALA A 14 -9.26 11.41 1.21
N ASP A 15 -8.67 11.43 0.01
CA ASP A 15 -8.66 10.30 -0.92
C ASP A 15 -7.99 9.06 -0.32
N LEU A 16 -6.80 9.26 0.26
CA LEU A 16 -6.07 8.18 0.91
C LEU A 16 -6.78 7.66 2.17
N TYR A 17 -7.47 8.53 2.92
CA TYR A 17 -8.31 8.12 4.04
C TYR A 17 -9.49 7.25 3.57
N GLU A 18 -10.19 7.65 2.50
CA GLU A 18 -11.30 6.89 1.91
C GLU A 18 -10.81 5.51 1.44
N SER A 19 -9.71 5.47 0.70
CA SER A 19 -9.09 4.23 0.23
C SER A 19 -8.71 3.30 1.39
N TYR A 20 -8.13 3.86 2.45
CA TYR A 20 -7.71 3.11 3.63
C TYR A 20 -8.91 2.52 4.38
N TYR A 21 -9.87 3.34 4.75
CA TYR A 21 -11.07 2.90 5.47
C TYR A 21 -11.92 1.94 4.62
N GLY A 22 -12.08 2.23 3.34
CA GLY A 22 -12.81 1.40 2.37
C GLY A 22 -12.21 0.00 2.24
N SER A 23 -10.88 -0.11 2.14
CA SER A 23 -10.19 -1.41 2.06
C SER A 23 -10.39 -2.25 3.33
N ILE A 24 -10.33 -1.63 4.51
CA ILE A 24 -10.54 -2.30 5.80
C ILE A 24 -11.97 -2.81 5.90
N LEU A 25 -12.96 -1.95 5.65
CA LEU A 25 -14.38 -2.33 5.72
C LEU A 25 -14.75 -3.43 4.73
N ALA A 26 -14.29 -3.31 3.48
CA ALA A 26 -14.55 -4.32 2.46
C ALA A 26 -13.96 -5.67 2.88
N THR A 27 -12.75 -5.67 3.44
CA THR A 27 -12.09 -6.89 3.93
C THR A 27 -12.83 -7.52 5.11
N ILE A 28 -13.33 -6.69 6.05
CA ILE A 28 -14.16 -7.17 7.17
C ILE A 28 -15.43 -7.85 6.65
N ALA A 29 -16.14 -7.20 5.73
CA ALA A 29 -17.38 -7.73 5.16
C ALA A 29 -17.15 -9.05 4.41
N LEU A 30 -16.09 -9.12 3.61
CA LEU A 30 -15.68 -10.34 2.92
C LEU A 30 -15.28 -11.44 3.89
N GLY A 31 -14.57 -11.12 4.97
CA GLY A 31 -14.15 -12.08 5.99
C GLY A 31 -15.33 -12.68 6.75
N ALA A 32 -16.29 -11.84 7.13
CA ALA A 32 -17.54 -12.30 7.73
C ALA A 32 -18.33 -13.18 6.76
N ALA A 33 -18.52 -12.73 5.51
CA ALA A 33 -19.23 -13.50 4.49
C ALA A 33 -18.57 -14.85 4.21
N ALA A 34 -17.23 -14.88 4.13
CA ALA A 34 -16.47 -16.11 3.93
C ALA A 34 -16.66 -17.08 5.10
N ALA A 35 -16.58 -16.61 6.35
CA ALA A 35 -16.79 -17.45 7.52
C ALA A 35 -18.21 -18.04 7.57
N PHE A 36 -19.26 -17.25 7.31
CA PHE A 36 -20.64 -17.75 7.31
C PHE A 36 -20.97 -18.67 6.14
N ALA A 37 -20.30 -18.50 4.99
CA ALA A 37 -20.43 -19.42 3.88
C ALA A 37 -19.78 -20.78 4.16
N MET A 38 -18.86 -20.85 5.12
CA MET A 38 -18.28 -22.11 5.59
C MET A 38 -19.29 -22.84 6.47
N SER A 39 -19.79 -23.97 6.00
CA SER A 39 -20.63 -24.89 6.79
C SER A 39 -19.77 -25.63 7.84
N LEU A 40 -19.25 -24.90 8.83
CA LEU A 40 -18.51 -25.46 9.96
C LEU A 40 -19.46 -26.20 10.92
N ASP A 41 -18.93 -27.21 11.62
CA ASP A 41 -19.70 -28.17 12.41
C ASP A 41 -20.50 -27.53 13.58
N THR A 42 -20.08 -26.35 14.04
CA THR A 42 -20.75 -25.64 15.15
C THR A 42 -20.84 -24.13 14.90
N ALA A 43 -21.99 -23.55 15.27
CA ALA A 43 -22.24 -22.10 15.14
C ALA A 43 -21.22 -21.24 15.94
N GLU A 44 -20.68 -21.77 17.03
CA GLU A 44 -19.63 -21.13 17.81
C GLU A 44 -18.32 -20.99 17.01
N GLN A 45 -17.93 -22.03 16.26
CA GLN A 45 -16.72 -22.01 15.43
C GLN A 45 -16.86 -21.02 14.27
N THR A 46 -18.01 -20.98 13.60
CA THR A 46 -18.31 -20.00 12.54
C THR A 46 -18.19 -18.57 13.05
N THR A 47 -18.80 -18.31 14.22
CA THR A 47 -18.78 -16.97 14.82
C THR A 47 -17.36 -16.58 15.21
N LYS A 48 -16.60 -17.48 15.83
CA LYS A 48 -15.20 -17.23 16.21
C LYS A 48 -14.31 -16.93 15.00
N LEU A 49 -14.46 -17.69 13.90
CA LEU A 49 -13.72 -17.45 12.67
C LEU A 49 -14.11 -16.12 12.02
N ALA A 50 -15.41 -15.80 11.98
CA ALA A 50 -15.90 -14.52 11.45
C ALA A 50 -15.30 -13.34 12.21
N PHE A 51 -15.26 -13.41 13.55
CA PHE A 51 -14.62 -12.40 14.38
C PHE A 51 -13.11 -12.32 14.11
N ALA A 52 -12.40 -13.45 14.01
CA ALA A 52 -10.97 -13.44 13.73
C ALA A 52 -10.63 -12.81 12.37
N LEU A 53 -11.39 -13.14 11.31
CA LEU A 53 -11.23 -12.57 9.97
C LEU A 53 -11.59 -11.08 9.92
N ALA A 54 -12.59 -10.64 10.70
CA ALA A 54 -12.95 -9.22 10.83
C ALA A 54 -11.89 -8.42 11.61
N VAL A 55 -11.31 -9.00 12.65
CA VAL A 55 -10.30 -8.32 13.49
C VAL A 55 -8.95 -8.20 12.76
N ALA A 56 -8.59 -9.16 11.91
CA ALA A 56 -7.30 -9.17 11.23
C ALA A 56 -6.94 -7.88 10.46
N PRO A 57 -7.79 -7.31 9.56
CA PRO A 57 -7.47 -6.06 8.87
C PRO A 57 -7.39 -4.86 9.84
N LEU A 58 -8.19 -4.83 10.91
CA LEU A 58 -8.13 -3.78 11.94
C LEU A 58 -6.82 -3.85 12.75
N ALA A 59 -6.42 -5.06 13.14
CA ALA A 59 -5.18 -5.28 13.86
C ALA A 59 -3.96 -4.93 13.00
N LEU A 60 -3.99 -5.29 11.71
CA LEU A 60 -2.95 -4.92 10.75
C LEU A 60 -2.85 -3.41 10.59
N ALA A 61 -3.98 -2.73 10.43
CA ALA A 61 -4.07 -1.27 10.36
C ALA A 61 -3.49 -0.60 11.62
N GLY A 62 -3.89 -1.09 12.81
CA GLY A 62 -3.40 -0.56 14.08
C GLY A 62 -1.89 -0.74 14.26
N VAL A 63 -1.34 -1.92 13.97
CA VAL A 63 0.11 -2.15 14.06
C VAL A 63 0.87 -1.37 12.99
N GLY A 64 0.28 -1.21 11.80
CA GLY A 64 0.84 -0.39 10.71
C GLY A 64 1.11 1.06 11.10
N ILE A 65 0.25 1.66 11.94
CA ILE A 65 0.47 3.01 12.50
C ILE A 65 1.75 3.03 13.34
N PHE A 66 1.94 2.08 14.26
CA PHE A 66 3.13 2.02 15.09
C PHE A 66 4.41 1.74 14.27
N CYS A 67 4.33 0.87 13.28
CA CYS A 67 5.43 0.61 12.35
C CYS A 67 5.78 1.87 11.52
N SER A 68 4.78 2.64 11.09
CA SER A 68 4.98 3.90 10.37
C SER A 68 5.67 4.93 11.26
N ILE A 69 5.24 5.08 12.52
CA ILE A 69 5.89 5.96 13.51
C ILE A 69 7.36 5.55 13.71
N ALA A 70 7.64 4.26 13.88
CA ALA A 70 9.00 3.76 13.98
C ALA A 70 9.83 4.05 12.72
N GLY A 71 9.24 3.92 11.53
CA GLY A 71 9.87 4.25 10.24
C GLY A 71 10.25 5.72 10.13
N ILE A 72 9.39 6.64 10.60
CA ILE A 72 9.64 8.09 10.55
C ILE A 72 10.94 8.44 11.29
N PHE A 73 11.20 7.84 12.46
CA PHE A 73 12.43 8.08 13.22
C PHE A 73 13.72 7.61 12.51
N THR A 74 13.60 6.82 11.45
CA THR A 74 14.76 6.38 10.66
C THR A 74 15.10 7.30 9.49
N VAL A 75 14.19 8.21 9.13
CA VAL A 75 14.40 9.22 8.10
C VAL A 75 15.41 10.23 8.61
N LYS A 76 16.47 10.46 7.84
CA LYS A 76 17.52 11.44 8.13
C LYS A 76 17.69 12.37 6.94
N ALA A 77 17.71 13.67 7.19
CA ALA A 77 18.05 14.69 6.21
C ALA A 77 19.45 15.24 6.52
N GLU A 78 20.31 15.34 5.51
CA GLU A 78 21.59 16.04 5.60
C GLU A 78 21.39 17.52 5.22
N GLU A 79 22.11 18.43 5.89
CA GLU A 79 22.16 19.84 5.46
C GLU A 79 22.78 19.92 4.05
N ASN A 80 22.14 20.67 3.14
CA ASN A 80 22.48 20.74 1.70
C ASN A 80 22.36 19.40 0.93
N ALA A 81 21.49 18.49 1.38
CA ALA A 81 21.17 17.29 0.62
C ALA A 81 20.59 17.63 -0.76
N SER A 82 21.06 16.95 -1.81
CA SER A 82 20.36 16.98 -3.10
C SER A 82 18.98 16.33 -2.96
N PHE A 83 18.04 16.71 -3.83
CA PHE A 83 16.69 16.13 -3.86
C PHE A 83 16.71 14.59 -3.90
N ALA A 84 17.63 14.01 -4.67
CA ALA A 84 17.87 12.57 -4.73
C ALA A 84 18.27 11.94 -3.39
N LYS A 85 19.11 12.62 -2.60
CA LYS A 85 19.49 12.16 -1.26
C LYS A 85 18.32 12.25 -0.29
N LEU A 86 17.48 13.28 -0.42
CA LEU A 86 16.26 13.44 0.39
C LEU A 86 15.26 12.32 0.11
N LEU A 87 14.94 12.06 -1.18
CA LEU A 87 14.09 10.94 -1.60
C LEU A 87 14.60 9.60 -1.09
N LYS A 88 15.91 9.34 -1.18
CA LYS A 88 16.52 8.12 -0.62
C LYS A 88 16.32 8.02 0.90
N GLY A 89 16.41 9.13 1.62
CA GLY A 89 16.14 9.19 3.06
C GLY A 89 14.68 8.84 3.39
N LEU A 90 13.74 9.39 2.63
CA LEU A 90 12.31 9.11 2.75
C LEU A 90 11.99 7.64 2.42
N HIS A 91 12.53 7.11 1.31
CA HIS A 91 12.37 5.70 0.91
C HIS A 91 12.92 4.74 1.95
N LYS A 92 14.05 5.06 2.57
CA LYS A 92 14.58 4.25 3.66
C LYS A 92 13.57 4.12 4.80
N GLY A 93 12.91 5.22 5.17
CA GLY A 93 11.83 5.19 6.16
C GLY A 93 10.69 4.27 5.75
N VAL A 94 10.20 4.41 4.51
CA VAL A 94 9.12 3.57 3.96
C VAL A 94 9.51 2.09 3.96
N TYR A 95 10.72 1.75 3.50
CA TYR A 95 11.19 0.36 3.48
C TYR A 95 11.34 -0.25 4.88
N VAL A 96 11.83 0.53 5.85
CA VAL A 96 11.88 0.09 7.25
C VAL A 96 10.48 -0.16 7.78
N ALA A 97 9.54 0.77 7.56
CA ALA A 97 8.15 0.60 7.97
C ALA A 97 7.51 -0.63 7.30
N SER A 98 7.69 -0.81 5.99
CA SER A 98 7.22 -1.99 5.26
C SER A 98 7.79 -3.29 5.85
N PHE A 99 9.09 -3.33 6.14
CA PHE A 99 9.72 -4.51 6.74
C PHE A 99 9.16 -4.82 8.14
N LEU A 100 8.93 -3.79 8.97
CA LEU A 100 8.33 -3.96 10.29
C LEU A 100 6.88 -4.45 10.19
N VAL A 101 6.10 -3.89 9.26
CA VAL A 101 4.73 -4.34 8.98
C VAL A 101 4.73 -5.80 8.53
N ALA A 102 5.64 -6.20 7.65
CA ALA A 102 5.73 -7.57 7.18
C ALA A 102 5.87 -8.53 8.37
N ILE A 103 6.83 -8.29 9.28
CA ILE A 103 7.02 -9.10 10.48
C ILE A 103 5.78 -9.08 11.38
N ALA A 104 5.25 -7.87 11.64
CA ALA A 104 4.08 -7.68 12.50
C ALA A 104 2.84 -8.42 11.97
N ALA A 105 2.63 -8.43 10.65
CA ALA A 105 1.51 -9.11 10.01
C ALA A 105 1.54 -10.61 10.32
N PHE A 106 2.69 -11.27 10.20
CA PHE A 106 2.82 -12.69 10.57
C PHE A 106 2.58 -12.93 12.07
N ILE A 107 3.04 -12.03 12.94
CA ILE A 107 2.81 -12.14 14.39
C ILE A 107 1.31 -12.02 14.71
N VAL A 108 0.64 -11.03 14.13
CA VAL A 108 -0.81 -10.81 14.31
C VAL A 108 -1.60 -12.01 13.79
N LEU A 109 -1.30 -12.49 12.58
CA LEU A 109 -2.00 -13.64 12.01
C LEU A 109 -1.72 -14.93 12.79
N TRP A 110 -0.50 -15.13 13.28
CA TRP A 110 -0.19 -16.25 14.17
C TRP A 110 -0.95 -16.17 15.49
N ALA A 111 -1.07 -14.97 16.08
CA ALA A 111 -1.83 -14.77 17.31
C ALA A 111 -3.34 -15.03 17.13
N LEU A 112 -3.91 -14.64 15.98
CA LEU A 112 -5.34 -14.78 15.68
C LEU A 112 -5.72 -16.20 15.21
N PHE A 113 -4.89 -16.82 14.36
CA PHE A 113 -5.24 -18.05 13.64
C PHE A 113 -4.30 -19.23 13.92
N GLY A 114 -3.12 -18.98 14.51
CA GLY A 114 -2.10 -20.00 14.75
C GLY A 114 -2.13 -20.63 16.14
N ARG A 115 -2.67 -19.91 17.14
CA ARG A 115 -2.71 -20.37 18.55
C ARG A 115 -3.84 -21.34 18.86
N ASP A 116 -4.95 -21.19 18.16
CA ASP A 116 -6.17 -21.93 18.43
C ASP A 116 -6.37 -23.01 17.37
N GLU A 117 -6.38 -24.28 17.79
CA GLU A 117 -6.50 -25.40 16.85
C GLU A 117 -7.83 -25.39 16.08
N SER A 118 -8.90 -24.78 16.63
CA SER A 118 -10.18 -24.70 15.95
C SER A 118 -10.16 -23.75 14.74
N THR A 119 -9.55 -22.57 14.87
CA THR A 119 -9.41 -21.62 13.74
C THR A 119 -8.40 -22.12 12.71
N LYS A 120 -7.33 -22.78 13.18
CA LYS A 120 -6.33 -23.42 12.33
C LYS A 120 -6.91 -24.56 11.49
N ALA A 121 -7.74 -25.41 12.09
CA ALA A 121 -8.46 -26.47 11.38
C ALA A 121 -9.46 -25.90 10.37
N ALA A 122 -10.21 -24.86 10.74
CA ALA A 122 -11.16 -24.20 9.84
C ALA A 122 -10.48 -23.60 8.60
N LEU A 123 -9.33 -22.94 8.77
CA LEU A 123 -8.51 -22.45 7.64
C LEU A 123 -7.96 -23.62 6.80
N GLY A 124 -7.49 -24.67 7.47
CA GLY A 124 -6.95 -25.88 6.82
C GLY A 124 -7.98 -26.60 5.94
N ALA A 125 -9.26 -26.57 6.32
CA ALA A 125 -10.35 -27.15 5.53
C ALA A 125 -10.52 -26.50 4.15
N ILE A 126 -10.06 -25.25 3.97
CA ILE A 126 -10.08 -24.50 2.70
C ILE A 126 -8.71 -24.56 2.01
N GLY A 127 -7.79 -25.39 2.52
CA GLY A 127 -6.41 -25.44 2.03
C GLY A 127 -5.62 -24.16 2.35
N THR A 128 -6.12 -23.31 3.26
CA THR A 128 -5.47 -22.06 3.67
C THR A 128 -4.79 -22.23 5.03
N SER A 129 -3.86 -21.33 5.33
CA SER A 129 -3.20 -21.29 6.63
C SER A 129 -2.87 -19.84 6.98
N TRP A 130 -2.66 -19.57 8.27
CA TRP A 130 -2.29 -18.24 8.77
C TRP A 130 -1.07 -17.65 8.02
N TRP A 131 -0.07 -18.48 7.71
CA TRP A 131 1.12 -18.03 6.97
C TRP A 131 0.80 -17.70 5.51
N LYS A 132 -0.14 -18.42 4.87
CA LYS A 132 -0.56 -18.11 3.50
C LYS A 132 -1.35 -16.80 3.43
N LEU A 133 -2.21 -16.52 4.41
CA LEU A 133 -2.82 -15.19 4.55
C LEU A 133 -1.76 -14.09 4.76
N GLY A 134 -0.68 -14.41 5.48
CA GLY A 134 0.48 -13.53 5.60
C GLY A 134 1.15 -13.28 4.24
N LEU A 135 1.26 -14.30 3.38
CA LEU A 135 1.72 -14.11 2.01
C LEU A 135 0.78 -13.21 1.19
N SER A 136 -0.55 -13.31 1.36
CA SER A 136 -1.48 -12.37 0.73
C SER A 136 -1.18 -10.92 1.17
N ILE A 137 -0.99 -10.65 2.46
CA ILE A 137 -0.59 -9.32 2.95
C ILE A 137 0.73 -8.87 2.32
N LEU A 138 1.75 -9.74 2.28
CA LEU A 138 3.04 -9.43 1.68
C LEU A 138 2.92 -9.08 0.19
N THR A 139 2.06 -9.75 -0.56
CA THR A 139 1.89 -9.41 -1.99
C THR A 139 1.37 -7.99 -2.17
N GLY A 140 0.44 -7.54 -1.35
CA GLY A 140 -0.05 -6.15 -1.37
C GLY A 140 1.03 -5.15 -0.96
N LEU A 141 1.79 -5.45 0.10
CA LEU A 141 2.89 -4.61 0.58
C LEU A 141 4.01 -4.48 -0.49
N LEU A 142 4.38 -5.57 -1.14
CA LEU A 142 5.36 -5.58 -2.23
C LEU A 142 4.82 -4.85 -3.45
N ALA A 143 3.55 -5.07 -3.81
CA ALA A 143 2.91 -4.38 -4.91
C ALA A 143 2.94 -2.86 -4.71
N GLY A 144 2.62 -2.36 -3.51
CA GLY A 144 2.70 -0.94 -3.19
C GLY A 144 4.11 -0.37 -3.39
N ASN A 145 5.13 -1.06 -2.88
CA ASN A 145 6.53 -0.64 -3.05
C ASN A 145 6.99 -0.66 -4.51
N ILE A 146 6.59 -1.68 -5.29
CA ILE A 146 6.95 -1.77 -6.71
C ILE A 146 6.25 -0.67 -7.51
N ILE A 147 4.97 -0.40 -7.23
CA ILE A 147 4.23 0.70 -7.86
C ILE A 147 4.89 2.04 -7.53
N ALA A 148 5.26 2.28 -6.27
CA ALA A 148 5.96 3.50 -5.89
C ALA A 148 7.28 3.69 -6.66
N TYR A 149 8.10 2.64 -6.74
CA TYR A 149 9.36 2.67 -7.50
C TYR A 149 9.14 2.87 -9.00
N ALA A 150 8.13 2.20 -9.58
CA ALA A 150 7.79 2.37 -10.98
C ALA A 150 7.33 3.81 -11.26
N THR A 151 6.49 4.38 -10.41
CA THR A 151 6.05 5.77 -10.51
C THR A 151 7.25 6.72 -10.45
N GLU A 152 8.16 6.56 -9.49
CA GLU A 152 9.39 7.36 -9.40
C GLU A 152 10.24 7.25 -10.68
N TYR A 153 10.39 6.06 -11.25
CA TYR A 153 11.16 5.86 -12.48
C TYR A 153 10.63 6.67 -13.67
N TYR A 154 9.32 6.83 -13.77
CA TYR A 154 8.68 7.57 -14.85
C TYR A 154 8.48 9.06 -14.55
N THR A 155 8.60 9.50 -13.29
CA THR A 155 8.35 10.91 -12.90
C THR A 155 9.62 11.66 -12.49
N SER A 156 10.65 10.99 -11.95
CA SER A 156 11.88 11.66 -11.52
C SER A 156 12.73 12.15 -12.69
N TYR A 157 13.24 13.38 -12.58
CA TYR A 157 14.13 13.99 -13.57
C TYR A 157 15.51 13.31 -13.66
N GLU A 158 15.84 12.44 -12.69
CA GLU A 158 17.08 11.65 -12.72
C GLU A 158 17.00 10.47 -13.69
N HIS A 159 15.80 10.09 -14.13
CA HIS A 159 15.59 8.94 -14.98
C HIS A 159 15.32 9.32 -16.45
N ARG A 160 15.63 8.36 -17.33
CA ARG A 160 15.55 8.53 -18.78
C ARG A 160 14.17 8.96 -19.30
N PRO A 161 13.02 8.47 -18.80
CA PRO A 161 11.72 8.88 -19.32
C PRO A 161 11.51 10.40 -19.22
N THR A 162 11.76 10.98 -18.05
CA THR A 162 11.61 12.43 -17.81
C THR A 162 12.68 13.24 -18.54
N GLN A 163 13.93 12.76 -18.59
CA GLN A 163 15.00 13.42 -19.35
C GLN A 163 14.66 13.52 -20.84
N ARG A 164 14.09 12.47 -21.43
CA ARG A 164 13.66 12.48 -22.84
C ARG A 164 12.56 13.50 -23.10
N ILE A 165 11.61 13.66 -22.18
CA ILE A 165 10.56 14.69 -22.29
C ILE A 165 11.21 16.09 -22.25
N ALA A 166 12.16 16.32 -21.35
CA ALA A 166 12.88 17.58 -21.26
C ALA A 166 13.69 17.89 -22.54
N GLU A 167 14.33 16.89 -23.15
CA GLU A 167 15.03 17.04 -24.43
C GLU A 167 14.08 17.47 -25.57
N GLN A 168 12.82 17.04 -25.56
CA GLN A 168 11.81 17.49 -26.54
C GLN A 168 11.47 18.98 -26.42
N ALA A 169 11.87 19.66 -25.35
CA ALA A 169 11.70 21.11 -25.24
C ALA A 169 12.54 21.88 -26.27
N LEU A 170 13.65 21.28 -26.75
CA LEU A 170 14.49 21.87 -27.80
C LEU A 170 13.77 21.98 -29.15
N THR A 171 12.76 21.14 -29.40
CA THR A 171 11.98 21.11 -30.64
C THR A 171 10.63 21.83 -30.52
N GLY A 172 10.29 22.34 -29.33
CA GLY A 172 9.14 23.19 -29.07
C GLY A 172 8.06 22.58 -28.15
N PRO A 173 7.04 23.36 -27.77
CA PRO A 173 6.04 22.92 -26.79
C PRO A 173 5.18 21.73 -27.27
N ALA A 174 4.89 21.65 -28.57
CA ALA A 174 4.07 20.58 -29.13
C ALA A 174 4.71 19.20 -28.94
N THR A 175 6.03 19.09 -29.15
CA THR A 175 6.77 17.83 -28.98
C THR A 175 6.88 17.41 -27.52
N VAL A 176 6.96 18.37 -26.59
CA VAL A 176 6.92 18.08 -25.14
C VAL A 176 5.58 17.46 -24.76
N ILE A 177 4.46 18.04 -25.21
CA ILE A 177 3.13 17.51 -24.92
C ILE A 177 2.96 16.10 -25.48
N ILE A 178 3.35 15.88 -26.75
CA ILE A 178 3.27 14.57 -27.40
C ILE A 178 4.10 13.53 -26.65
N ALA A 179 5.33 13.86 -26.27
CA ALA A 179 6.20 12.95 -25.52
C ALA A 179 5.68 12.68 -24.11
N GLY A 180 5.16 13.70 -23.42
CA GLY A 180 4.56 13.55 -22.09
C GLY A 180 3.35 12.61 -22.11
N ILE A 181 2.43 12.79 -23.07
CA ILE A 181 1.28 11.88 -23.24
C ILE A 181 1.76 10.46 -23.56
N ALA A 182 2.73 10.32 -24.47
CA ALA A 182 3.26 9.02 -24.86
C ALA A 182 3.93 8.28 -23.70
N GLU A 183 4.76 8.95 -22.89
CA GLU A 183 5.37 8.35 -21.70
C GLU A 183 4.34 8.06 -20.61
N GLY A 184 3.33 8.92 -20.43
CA GLY A 184 2.21 8.67 -19.52
C GLY A 184 1.41 7.42 -19.89
N MET A 185 1.17 7.18 -21.19
CA MET A 185 0.54 5.93 -21.64
C MET A 185 1.42 4.71 -21.36
N LYS A 186 2.74 4.82 -21.53
CA LYS A 186 3.68 3.70 -21.28
C LYS A 186 3.80 3.37 -19.80
N SER A 187 3.80 4.36 -18.91
CA SER A 187 4.02 4.15 -17.47
C SER A 187 2.92 3.30 -16.81
N THR A 188 1.70 3.35 -17.34
CA THR A 188 0.55 2.58 -16.80
C THR A 188 0.77 1.06 -16.81
N TRP A 189 1.59 0.54 -17.73
CA TRP A 189 1.82 -0.90 -17.89
C TRP A 189 2.44 -1.53 -16.64
N ALA A 190 3.37 -0.83 -15.99
CA ALA A 190 4.05 -1.34 -14.80
C ALA A 190 3.05 -1.55 -13.66
N SER A 191 2.25 -0.54 -13.35
CA SER A 191 1.23 -0.61 -12.29
C SER A 191 0.16 -1.66 -12.61
N LEU A 192 -0.29 -1.74 -13.87
CA LEU A 192 -1.30 -2.72 -14.29
C LEU A 192 -0.82 -4.16 -14.05
N LEU A 193 0.39 -4.51 -14.52
CA LEU A 193 0.93 -5.85 -14.34
C LEU A 193 1.10 -6.22 -12.87
N VAL A 194 1.62 -5.28 -12.06
CA VAL A 194 1.85 -5.50 -10.64
C VAL A 194 0.54 -5.78 -9.91
N VAL A 195 -0.52 -5.00 -10.20
CA VAL A 195 -1.86 -5.22 -9.62
C VAL A 195 -2.43 -6.57 -10.04
N VAL A 196 -2.35 -6.94 -11.32
CA VAL A 196 -2.86 -8.23 -11.81
C VAL A 196 -2.16 -9.40 -11.10
N ILE A 197 -0.82 -9.35 -11.02
CA ILE A 197 -0.04 -10.39 -10.35
C ILE A 197 -0.36 -10.45 -8.85
N ALA A 198 -0.48 -9.29 -8.19
CA ALA A 198 -0.82 -9.21 -6.78
C ALA A 198 -2.21 -9.78 -6.48
N ILE A 199 -3.21 -9.47 -7.31
CA ILE A 199 -4.58 -10.01 -7.16
C ILE A 199 -4.55 -11.54 -7.29
N ILE A 200 -3.93 -12.07 -8.34
CA ILE A 200 -3.87 -13.53 -8.58
C ILE A 200 -3.14 -14.22 -7.42
N ALA A 201 -1.99 -13.68 -7.00
CA ALA A 201 -1.21 -14.25 -5.92
C ALA A 201 -1.94 -14.20 -4.58
N ALA A 202 -2.51 -13.04 -4.21
CA ALA A 202 -3.27 -12.87 -2.98
C ALA A 202 -4.50 -13.79 -2.91
N PHE A 203 -5.22 -13.90 -4.03
CA PHE A 203 -6.39 -14.78 -4.18
C PHE A 203 -6.00 -16.26 -4.02
N ALA A 204 -4.91 -16.68 -4.67
CA ALA A 204 -4.42 -18.05 -4.59
C ALA A 204 -3.90 -18.41 -3.18
N PHE A 205 -3.13 -17.52 -2.55
CA PHE A 205 -2.61 -17.76 -1.20
C PHE A 205 -3.72 -17.87 -0.15
N ALA A 206 -4.81 -17.12 -0.30
CA ALA A 206 -5.94 -17.19 0.62
C ALA A 206 -6.86 -18.41 0.40
N GLY A 207 -6.55 -19.30 -0.56
CA GLY A 207 -7.33 -20.52 -0.83
C GLY A 207 -8.52 -20.29 -1.77
N GLY A 208 -8.41 -19.29 -2.65
CA GLY A 208 -9.45 -18.95 -3.61
C GLY A 208 -9.86 -20.08 -4.57
N SER A 209 -9.02 -21.13 -4.71
CA SER A 209 -9.35 -22.34 -5.48
C SER A 209 -10.43 -23.19 -4.80
N GLU A 210 -10.48 -23.21 -3.47
CA GLU A 210 -11.43 -23.98 -2.67
C GLU A 210 -12.64 -23.13 -2.26
N SER A 211 -12.39 -21.87 -1.89
CA SER A 211 -13.44 -20.92 -1.52
C SER A 211 -13.21 -19.56 -2.17
N PHE A 212 -14.09 -19.21 -3.10
CA PHE A 212 -14.04 -17.94 -3.81
C PHE A 212 -14.07 -16.73 -2.85
N LEU A 213 -14.91 -16.79 -1.80
CA LEU A 213 -15.02 -15.70 -0.82
C LEU A 213 -13.73 -15.54 0.01
N MET A 214 -13.05 -16.65 0.36
CA MET A 214 -11.75 -16.57 1.01
C MET A 214 -10.67 -16.02 0.07
N GLY A 215 -10.72 -16.37 -1.22
CA GLY A 215 -9.87 -15.76 -2.23
C GLY A 215 -10.05 -14.23 -2.29
N LEU A 216 -11.31 -13.76 -2.32
CA LEU A 216 -11.62 -12.33 -2.29
C LEU A 216 -11.16 -11.66 -0.98
N TYR A 217 -11.32 -12.35 0.16
CA TYR A 217 -10.76 -11.88 1.44
C TYR A 217 -9.24 -11.72 1.35
N GLY A 218 -8.54 -12.65 0.69
CA GLY A 218 -7.11 -12.55 0.38
C GLY A 218 -6.74 -11.29 -0.38
N VAL A 219 -7.52 -10.95 -1.42
CA VAL A 219 -7.33 -9.70 -2.19
C VAL A 219 -7.61 -8.47 -1.32
N GLY A 220 -8.66 -8.50 -0.50
CA GLY A 220 -8.98 -7.42 0.44
C GLY A 220 -7.86 -7.18 1.46
N ILE A 221 -7.39 -8.23 2.13
CA ILE A 221 -6.34 -8.10 3.13
C ILE A 221 -4.98 -7.73 2.51
N ALA A 222 -4.74 -8.09 1.24
CA ALA A 222 -3.61 -7.58 0.48
C ALA A 222 -3.72 -6.06 0.25
N ALA A 223 -4.90 -5.54 -0.09
CA ALA A 223 -5.12 -4.10 -0.21
C ALA A 223 -4.88 -3.35 1.12
N VAL A 224 -5.34 -3.92 2.25
CA VAL A 224 -5.01 -3.37 3.58
C VAL A 224 -3.49 -3.44 3.84
N GLY A 225 -2.83 -4.52 3.42
CA GLY A 225 -1.38 -4.66 3.47
C GLY A 225 -0.64 -3.57 2.69
N MET A 226 -1.11 -3.23 1.49
CA MET A 226 -0.56 -2.14 0.67
C MET A 226 -0.65 -0.78 1.39
N LEU A 227 -1.75 -0.52 2.08
CA LEU A 227 -2.00 0.75 2.78
C LEU A 227 -1.60 0.74 4.25
N SER A 228 -1.08 -0.36 4.78
CA SER A 228 -0.67 -0.47 6.19
C SER A 228 0.51 0.44 6.55
N THR A 229 1.29 0.89 5.56
CA THR A 229 2.35 1.90 5.72
C THR A 229 1.88 3.32 5.36
N LEU A 230 0.56 3.54 5.22
CA LEU A 230 0.02 4.83 4.79
C LEU A 230 0.49 6.00 5.67
N GLY A 231 0.67 5.79 6.97
CA GLY A 231 1.11 6.87 7.87
C GLY A 231 2.45 7.49 7.45
N ILE A 232 3.42 6.67 7.02
CA ILE A 232 4.70 7.19 6.54
C ILE A 232 4.62 7.63 5.08
N THR A 233 3.88 6.91 4.23
CA THR A 233 3.72 7.26 2.82
C THR A 233 3.00 8.61 2.65
N LEU A 234 1.96 8.87 3.43
CA LEU A 234 1.26 10.15 3.47
C LEU A 234 2.18 11.29 3.96
N ALA A 235 3.03 11.01 4.96
CA ALA A 235 4.00 11.99 5.44
C ALA A 235 5.04 12.35 4.36
N THR A 236 5.47 11.37 3.54
CA THR A 236 6.36 11.63 2.40
C THR A 236 5.67 12.38 1.26
N ASP A 237 4.37 12.17 1.05
CA ASP A 237 3.60 12.84 -0.01
C ASP A 237 3.31 14.31 0.36
N ALA A 238 2.90 14.55 1.61
CA ALA A 238 2.66 15.88 2.15
C ALA A 238 3.93 16.77 2.20
N TYR A 239 5.13 16.19 2.12
CA TYR A 239 6.38 16.95 2.05
C TYR A 239 6.45 17.84 0.80
N GLY A 240 5.94 17.36 -0.35
CA GLY A 240 6.01 18.07 -1.64
C GLY A 240 5.33 19.45 -1.59
N PRO A 241 4.02 19.53 -1.28
CA PRO A 241 3.30 20.79 -1.21
C PRO A 241 3.84 21.77 -0.16
N ILE A 242 4.40 21.25 0.94
CA ILE A 242 5.05 22.08 1.96
C ILE A 242 6.33 22.70 1.39
N ALA A 243 7.15 21.91 0.70
CA ALA A 243 8.38 22.39 0.07
C ALA A 243 8.08 23.41 -1.05
N ASP A 244 7.03 23.20 -1.84
CA ASP A 244 6.61 24.12 -2.90
C ASP A 244 6.16 25.47 -2.33
N ASN A 245 5.30 25.45 -1.32
CA ASN A 245 4.89 26.67 -0.60
C ASN A 245 6.08 27.42 0.02
N ALA A 246 7.05 26.70 0.59
CA ALA A 246 8.26 27.31 1.14
C ALA A 246 9.12 27.96 0.05
N GLY A 247 9.29 27.30 -1.11
CA GLY A 247 9.99 27.87 -2.27
C GLY A 247 9.30 29.11 -2.83
N GLY A 248 7.97 29.06 -2.95
CA GLY A 248 7.17 30.22 -3.36
C GLY A 248 7.30 31.40 -2.39
N ASN A 249 7.29 31.14 -1.08
CA ASN A 249 7.51 32.19 -0.08
C ASN A 249 8.91 32.79 -0.19
N ALA A 250 9.95 31.98 -0.38
CA ALA A 250 11.31 32.47 -0.57
C ALA A 250 11.41 33.39 -1.79
N GLU A 251 10.89 32.97 -2.95
CA GLU A 251 10.91 33.78 -4.17
C GLU A 251 10.13 35.10 -4.01
N MET A 252 8.99 35.08 -3.30
CA MET A 252 8.19 36.29 -3.04
C MET A 252 8.85 37.26 -2.06
N THR A 253 9.77 36.79 -1.22
CA THR A 253 10.49 37.63 -0.25
C THR A 253 11.84 38.17 -0.75
N GLY A 254 12.27 37.76 -1.95
CA GLY A 254 13.58 38.11 -2.52
C GLY A 254 14.74 37.37 -1.87
#